data_AF-A0A9D5SUG8-F1
#
_entry.id   AF-A0A9D5SUG8-F1
#
_cell.length_a   1.000
_cell.length_b   1.000
_cell.length_c   1.000
_cell.angle_alpha   90.00
_cell.angle_beta   90.00
_cell.angle_gamma   90.00
#
_symmetry.space_group_name_H-M   'P 1'
#
loop_
_entity.id
_entity.type
_entity.pdbx_description
1 polymer ?
#
loop_
_entity_poly.entity_id
_entity_poly.type
_entity_poly.pdbx_seq_one_letter_code
_entity_poly.pdbx_strand_id
1 'polypeptide(L)'
;MEQGTASGWKYAVSGRHEDFSLHDCRVTGISLKNSTLTLETAGGFLICPGAESNPDPDHALITGKACIVIELFDEPFEYSSVYIYKPSLLEKGADVRHSHTVAELMERVNSGKNELEIVTELYGWQRLRFSGYLWQSRKPYSLETELELRCRGITYCWNDARIYG
;
A
#
# COMPACT_ATOMS: atom_id res chain seq x y z
N MET A 1 1.40 24.70 -1.33
CA MET A 1 0.82 23.98 -0.18
C MET A 1 -0.66 24.34 -0.07
N GLU A 2 -1.52 23.59 -0.75
CA GLU A 2 -2.96 23.64 -0.44
C GLU A 2 -3.20 22.84 0.84
N GLN A 3 -3.74 23.52 1.86
CA GLN A 3 -4.24 22.89 3.07
C GLN A 3 -5.69 22.47 2.82
N GLY A 4 -5.94 21.17 2.79
CA GLY A 4 -7.29 20.65 2.85
C GLY A 4 -7.47 19.35 2.10
N THR A 5 -7.23 18.23 2.76
CA THR A 5 -7.62 16.91 2.23
C THR A 5 -8.15 16.02 3.36
N ALA A 6 -9.20 15.26 3.03
CA ALA A 6 -9.64 14.02 3.68
C ALA A 6 -9.31 13.89 5.18
N SER A 7 -10.23 14.32 6.05
CA SER A 7 -10.35 13.94 7.46
C SER A 7 -9.04 13.71 8.23
N GLY A 8 -8.35 14.80 8.62
CA GLY A 8 -7.38 14.77 9.73
C GLY A 8 -5.89 14.64 9.39
N TRP A 9 -5.52 14.71 8.10
CA TRP A 9 -4.12 14.73 7.67
C TRP A 9 -3.61 16.16 7.41
N LYS A 10 -2.40 16.48 7.88
CA LYS A 10 -1.78 17.80 7.69
C LYS A 10 -1.19 17.97 6.30
N TYR A 11 -0.65 16.90 5.73
CA TYR A 11 0.00 16.89 4.42
C TYR A 11 -0.68 15.86 3.53
N ALA A 12 -0.83 16.21 2.25
CA ALA A 12 -1.27 15.30 1.21
C ALA A 12 -0.65 15.68 -0.15
N VAL A 13 -0.20 14.68 -0.89
CA VAL A 13 0.39 14.86 -2.22
C VAL A 13 -0.14 13.80 -3.18
N SER A 14 -0.66 14.25 -4.32
CA SER A 14 -1.26 13.39 -5.35
C SER A 14 -0.35 13.23 -6.58
N GLY A 15 -0.35 12.05 -7.19
CA GLY A 15 0.20 11.81 -8.52
C GLY A 15 1.73 11.73 -8.64
N ARG A 16 2.47 11.89 -7.53
CA ARG A 16 3.94 11.86 -7.51
C ARG A 16 4.50 10.60 -6.88
N HIS A 17 4.22 9.46 -7.51
CA HIS A 17 4.63 8.15 -7.01
C HIS A 17 6.15 8.00 -6.86
N GLU A 18 6.95 8.70 -7.67
CA GLU A 18 8.42 8.72 -7.56
C GLU A 18 8.97 9.51 -6.36
N ASP A 19 8.18 10.41 -5.79
CA ASP A 19 8.55 11.21 -4.60
C ASP A 19 8.46 10.39 -3.30
N PHE A 20 7.85 9.20 -3.34
CA PHE A 20 7.61 8.36 -2.19
C PHE A 20 8.09 6.93 -2.43
N SER A 21 8.53 6.27 -1.36
CA SER A 21 8.82 4.84 -1.40
C SER A 21 7.98 4.12 -0.36
N LEU A 22 7.19 3.15 -0.83
CA LEU A 22 6.40 2.25 -0.02
C LEU A 22 7.16 0.96 0.36
N HIS A 23 8.46 0.86 0.05
CA HIS A 23 9.26 -0.30 0.43
C HIS A 23 9.25 -0.50 1.95
N ASP A 24 9.01 -1.74 2.39
CA ASP A 24 8.82 -2.15 3.78
C ASP A 24 7.61 -1.50 4.50
N CYS A 25 6.73 -0.83 3.76
CA CYS A 25 5.53 -0.22 4.33
C CYS A 25 4.55 -1.31 4.81
N ARG A 26 4.17 -1.24 6.09
CA ARG A 26 3.23 -2.18 6.74
C ARG A 26 1.84 -1.56 6.81
N VAL A 27 0.96 -2.03 5.94
CA VAL A 27 -0.46 -1.69 5.95
C VAL A 27 -1.16 -2.50 7.03
N THR A 28 -1.79 -1.77 7.95
CA THR A 28 -2.46 -2.28 9.17
C THR A 28 -3.97 -2.04 9.14
N GLY A 29 -4.45 -1.23 8.21
CA GLY A 29 -5.87 -1.01 7.97
C GLY A 29 -6.14 -0.81 6.49
N ILE A 30 -7.27 -1.32 6.02
CA ILE A 30 -7.75 -1.15 4.66
C ILE A 30 -9.21 -0.72 4.73
N SER A 31 -9.61 0.24 3.90
CA SER A 31 -11.02 0.60 3.77
C SER A 31 -11.36 0.87 2.31
N LEU A 32 -12.60 0.56 1.92
CA LEU A 32 -13.09 0.78 0.57
C LEU A 32 -14.45 1.46 0.63
N LYS A 33 -14.53 2.69 0.13
CA LYS A 33 -15.77 3.48 0.13
C LYS A 33 -15.84 4.35 -1.12
N ASN A 34 -16.97 4.33 -1.83
CA ASN A 34 -17.22 5.18 -3.02
C ASN A 34 -16.04 5.13 -4.01
N SER A 35 -15.67 3.94 -4.45
CA SER A 35 -14.49 3.70 -5.30
C SER A 35 -13.13 4.19 -4.77
N THR A 36 -13.01 4.50 -3.48
CA THR A 36 -11.76 4.95 -2.86
C THR A 36 -11.22 3.86 -1.94
N LEU A 37 -10.07 3.29 -2.29
CA LEU A 37 -9.33 2.36 -1.46
C LEU A 37 -8.34 3.16 -0.60
N THR A 38 -8.44 3.05 0.71
CA THR A 38 -7.48 3.67 1.64
C THR A 38 -6.68 2.59 2.35
N LEU A 39 -5.36 2.68 2.29
CA LEU A 39 -4.42 1.84 3.02
C LEU A 39 -3.84 2.66 4.18
N GLU A 40 -4.08 2.24 5.42
CA GLU A 40 -3.51 2.86 6.61
C GLU A 40 -2.24 2.15 7.03
N THR A 41 -1.20 2.92 7.33
CA THR A 41 0.12 2.42 7.71
C THR A 41 0.48 2.99 9.08
N ALA A 42 0.94 2.12 9.99
CA ALA A 42 1.33 2.55 11.33
C ALA A 42 2.77 3.11 11.35
N GLY A 43 3.64 2.54 10.51
CA GLY A 43 5.06 2.88 10.40
C GLY A 43 5.40 3.89 9.30
N GLY A 44 4.39 4.38 8.57
CA GLY A 44 4.58 5.38 7.53
C GLY A 44 5.10 4.81 6.21
N PHE A 45 5.73 5.68 5.44
CA PHE A 45 6.42 5.45 4.18
C PHE A 45 7.55 6.48 4.04
N LEU A 46 8.49 6.23 3.13
CA LEU A 46 9.59 7.14 2.88
C LEU A 46 9.19 8.26 1.91
N ILE A 47 9.68 9.47 2.17
CA ILE A 47 9.68 10.60 1.25
C ILE A 47 11.10 10.71 0.69
N CYS A 48 11.24 10.57 -0.62
CA CYS A 48 12.53 10.50 -1.29
C CYS A 48 13.31 11.83 -1.16
N PRO A 49 14.66 11.80 -1.16
CA PRO A 49 15.46 13.01 -1.22
C PRO A 49 15.16 13.82 -2.48
N GLY A 50 15.10 15.14 -2.34
CA GLY A 50 14.81 16.07 -3.45
C GLY A 50 13.35 16.16 -3.90
N ALA A 51 12.43 15.39 -3.30
CA ALA A 51 11.00 15.55 -3.52
C ALA A 51 10.52 16.95 -3.09
N GLU A 52 9.41 17.46 -3.62
CA GLU A 52 8.90 18.79 -3.19
C GLU A 52 8.56 18.81 -1.69
N SER A 53 8.13 17.66 -1.15
CA SER A 53 7.84 17.48 0.28
C SER A 53 9.09 17.18 1.12
N ASN A 54 10.25 17.00 0.47
CA ASN A 54 11.54 16.78 1.09
C ASN A 54 12.67 17.40 0.22
N PRO A 55 12.87 18.72 0.29
CA PRO A 55 13.83 19.40 -0.57
C PRO A 55 15.29 19.10 -0.22
N ASP A 56 15.57 18.37 0.87
CA ASP A 56 16.91 17.89 1.18
C ASP A 56 17.31 16.80 0.16
N PRO A 57 18.40 17.00 -0.62
CA PRO A 57 18.82 16.05 -1.65
C PRO A 57 19.59 14.85 -1.08
N ASP A 58 20.05 14.91 0.17
CA ASP A 58 20.97 13.94 0.75
C ASP A 58 20.27 12.96 1.70
N HIS A 59 19.12 13.33 2.26
CA HIS A 59 18.42 12.54 3.27
C HIS A 59 16.98 12.25 2.89
N ALA A 60 16.56 10.99 3.03
CA ALA A 60 15.15 10.63 2.97
C ALA A 60 14.46 10.98 4.28
N LEU A 61 13.13 11.18 4.25
CA LEU A 61 12.32 11.28 5.45
C LEU A 61 11.48 10.01 5.62
N ILE A 62 11.29 9.55 6.85
CA ILE A 62 10.29 8.54 7.20
C ILE A 62 9.10 9.23 7.87
N THR A 63 7.90 8.94 7.39
CA THR A 63 6.66 9.45 8.02
C THR A 63 6.29 8.67 9.28
N GLY A 64 5.49 9.26 10.15
CA GLY A 64 4.79 8.56 11.23
C GLY A 64 3.61 7.76 10.70
N LYS A 65 2.49 7.69 11.46
CA LYS A 65 1.25 7.13 10.92
C LYS A 65 0.89 7.86 9.63
N ALA A 66 0.52 7.11 8.60
CA ALA A 66 0.20 7.66 7.28
C ALA A 66 -0.96 6.90 6.64
N CYS A 67 -1.47 7.43 5.52
CA CYS A 67 -2.34 6.67 4.65
C CYS A 67 -2.05 6.91 3.17
N ILE A 68 -2.42 5.92 2.36
CA ILE A 68 -2.34 5.94 0.91
C ILE A 68 -3.76 5.82 0.40
N VAL A 69 -4.23 6.85 -0.30
CA VAL A 69 -5.58 6.94 -0.85
C VAL A 69 -5.52 6.69 -2.34
N ILE A 70 -6.22 5.67 -2.81
CA ILE A 70 -6.20 5.22 -4.20
C ILE A 70 -7.61 5.37 -4.75
N GLU A 71 -7.74 6.23 -5.76
CA GLU A 71 -9.00 6.43 -6.46
C GLU A 71 -9.14 5.37 -7.56
N LEU A 72 -10.05 4.42 -7.40
CA LEU A 72 -10.26 3.34 -8.35
C LEU A 72 -11.15 3.78 -9.51
N PHE A 73 -10.98 3.14 -10.67
CA PHE A 73 -11.77 3.46 -11.86
C PHE A 73 -13.25 3.09 -11.71
N ASP A 74 -13.57 1.88 -11.21
CA ASP A 74 -14.89 1.32 -11.42
C ASP A 74 -15.45 0.63 -10.15
N GLU A 75 -16.76 0.77 -9.95
CA GLU A 75 -17.60 -0.19 -9.22
C GLU A 75 -18.46 -0.94 -10.26
N PRO A 76 -18.62 -2.28 -10.15
CA PRO A 76 -17.94 -3.18 -9.22
C PRO A 76 -16.45 -3.28 -9.55
N PHE A 77 -15.62 -3.50 -8.53
CA PHE A 77 -14.14 -3.55 -8.61
C PHE A 77 -13.59 -4.77 -9.38
N GLU A 78 -14.25 -5.19 -10.46
CA GLU A 78 -14.01 -6.40 -11.25
C GLU A 78 -12.60 -6.49 -11.85
N TYR A 79 -11.91 -5.35 -11.97
CA TYR A 79 -10.55 -5.28 -12.48
C TYR A 79 -9.47 -5.12 -11.40
N SER A 80 -9.85 -5.25 -10.13
CA SER A 80 -8.90 -5.30 -9.01
C SER A 80 -8.69 -6.75 -8.59
N SER A 81 -7.45 -7.23 -8.68
CA SER A 81 -7.09 -8.60 -8.37
C SER A 81 -6.18 -8.65 -7.16
N VAL A 82 -6.46 -9.55 -6.21
CA VAL A 82 -5.53 -9.89 -5.14
C VAL A 82 -5.05 -11.31 -5.37
N TYR A 83 -3.74 -11.50 -5.40
CA TYR A 83 -3.12 -12.82 -5.49
C TYR A 83 -2.34 -13.10 -4.22
N ILE A 84 -2.61 -14.25 -3.59
CA ILE A 84 -1.83 -14.76 -2.46
C ILE A 84 -1.23 -16.09 -2.88
N TYR A 85 0.08 -16.19 -2.81
CA TYR A 85 0.84 -17.38 -3.18
C TYR A 85 1.04 -18.24 -1.95
N LYS A 86 0.64 -19.52 -2.03
CA LYS A 86 0.74 -20.47 -0.92
C LYS A 86 1.58 -21.69 -1.33
N PRO A 87 2.35 -22.27 -0.41
CA PRO A 87 3.08 -23.50 -0.69
C PRO A 87 2.15 -24.61 -1.19
N SER A 88 2.53 -25.23 -2.31
CA SER A 88 1.83 -26.38 -2.88
C SER A 88 1.88 -27.56 -1.93
N LEU A 89 0.73 -28.22 -1.73
CA LEU A 89 0.64 -29.48 -1.00
C LEU A 89 1.06 -30.69 -1.86
N LEU A 90 1.09 -30.52 -3.19
CA LEU A 90 1.35 -31.59 -4.15
C LEU A 90 2.80 -31.62 -4.63
N GLU A 91 3.47 -30.46 -4.65
CA GLU A 91 4.84 -30.32 -5.17
C GLU A 91 5.70 -29.50 -4.23
N LYS A 92 6.79 -30.10 -3.73
CA LYS A 92 7.68 -29.45 -2.77
C LYS A 92 8.46 -28.32 -3.45
N GLY A 93 8.31 -27.10 -2.93
CA GLY A 93 9.02 -25.92 -3.42
C GLY A 93 8.29 -25.17 -4.52
N ALA A 94 7.09 -25.60 -4.91
CA ALA A 94 6.21 -24.83 -5.77
C ALA A 94 5.19 -24.04 -4.94
N ASP A 95 4.83 -22.85 -5.41
CA ASP A 95 3.73 -22.05 -4.86
C ASP A 95 2.53 -22.06 -5.80
N VAL A 96 1.33 -22.11 -5.21
CA VAL A 96 0.05 -22.02 -5.91
C VAL A 96 -0.51 -20.61 -5.73
N ARG A 97 -0.85 -19.97 -6.84
CA ARG A 97 -1.48 -18.64 -6.86
C ARG A 97 -2.97 -18.76 -6.56
N HIS A 98 -3.44 -18.12 -5.49
CA HIS A 98 -4.85 -18.04 -5.15
C HIS A 98 -5.39 -16.64 -5.39
N SER A 99 -6.48 -16.55 -6.16
CA SER A 99 -7.19 -15.28 -6.37
C SER A 99 -8.09 -14.96 -5.20
N HIS A 100 -8.06 -13.72 -4.76
CA HIS A 100 -8.85 -13.16 -3.67
C HIS A 100 -9.45 -11.82 -4.10
N THR A 101 -10.52 -11.42 -3.42
CA THR A 101 -11.11 -10.09 -3.59
C THR A 101 -10.44 -9.07 -2.66
N VAL A 102 -10.55 -7.77 -2.99
CA VAL A 102 -10.11 -6.69 -2.10
C VAL A 102 -10.86 -6.75 -0.75
N ALA A 103 -12.13 -7.17 -0.74
CA ALA A 103 -12.91 -7.33 0.48
C ALA A 103 -12.33 -8.41 1.41
N GLU A 104 -11.89 -9.55 0.85
CA GLU A 104 -11.24 -10.61 1.64
C GLU A 104 -9.88 -10.17 2.19
N LEU A 105 -9.10 -9.42 1.39
CA LEU A 105 -7.83 -8.85 1.87
C LEU A 105 -8.09 -7.87 3.02
N MET A 106 -9.10 -7.00 2.86
CA MET A 106 -9.50 -6.04 3.88
C MET A 106 -9.93 -6.72 5.18
N GLU A 107 -10.73 -7.78 5.12
CA GLU A 107 -11.12 -8.56 6.31
C GLU A 107 -9.89 -9.13 7.05
N ARG A 108 -8.92 -9.68 6.30
CA ARG A 108 -7.69 -10.24 6.88
C ARG A 108 -6.89 -9.18 7.62
N VAL A 109 -6.59 -8.07 6.97
CA VAL A 109 -5.78 -6.98 7.55
C VAL A 109 -6.51 -6.34 8.73
N ASN A 110 -7.78 -5.97 8.56
CA ASN A 110 -8.57 -5.29 9.60
C ASN A 110 -8.89 -6.18 10.81
N SER A 111 -8.75 -7.50 10.69
CA SER A 111 -8.85 -8.40 11.84
C SER A 111 -7.68 -8.26 12.82
N GLY A 112 -6.61 -7.54 12.45
CA GLY A 112 -5.38 -7.39 13.23
C GLY A 112 -4.51 -8.65 13.27
N LYS A 113 -4.88 -9.71 12.55
CA LYS A 113 -4.11 -10.96 12.47
C LYS A 113 -3.08 -10.96 11.35
N ASN A 114 -3.24 -10.05 10.40
CA ASN A 114 -2.42 -9.93 9.22
C ASN A 114 -1.99 -8.49 9.00
N GLU A 115 -0.80 -8.31 8.42
CA GLU A 115 -0.30 -7.02 7.95
C GLU A 115 0.17 -7.20 6.51
N LEU A 116 -0.17 -6.26 5.64
CA LEU A 116 0.29 -6.28 4.25
C LEU A 116 1.56 -5.44 4.13
N GLU A 117 2.66 -6.07 3.72
CA GLU A 117 3.87 -5.39 3.27
C GLU A 117 3.76 -4.98 1.82
N ILE A 118 4.21 -3.77 1.53
CA ILE A 118 4.55 -3.37 0.17
C ILE A 118 6.07 -3.39 0.06
N VAL A 119 6.59 -4.14 -0.91
CA VAL A 119 8.04 -4.21 -1.21
C VAL A 119 8.30 -3.47 -2.52
N THR A 120 7.45 -3.71 -3.52
CA THR A 120 7.58 -3.10 -4.83
C THR A 120 6.26 -2.46 -5.24
N GLU A 121 6.35 -1.26 -5.80
CA GLU A 121 5.27 -0.59 -6.49
C GLU A 121 5.62 -0.49 -7.98
N LEU A 122 4.65 -0.82 -8.83
CA LEU A 122 4.72 -0.58 -10.26
C LEU A 122 3.49 0.20 -10.68
N TYR A 123 3.71 1.40 -11.21
CA TYR A 123 2.65 2.25 -11.74
C TYR A 123 2.85 2.48 -13.24
N GLY A 124 1.79 2.27 -14.03
CA GLY A 124 1.82 2.53 -15.46
C GLY A 124 0.47 2.28 -16.12
N TRP A 125 0.12 3.10 -17.13
CA TRP A 125 -1.10 2.94 -17.92
C TRP A 125 -2.37 2.72 -17.07
N GLN A 126 -2.56 3.55 -16.02
CA GLN A 126 -3.71 3.47 -15.10
C GLN A 126 -3.77 2.19 -14.26
N ARG A 127 -2.68 1.42 -14.23
CA ARG A 127 -2.54 0.24 -13.38
C ARG A 127 -1.51 0.50 -12.31
N LEU A 128 -1.88 0.11 -11.11
CA LEU A 128 -1.04 0.11 -9.93
C LEU A 128 -0.91 -1.34 -9.47
N ARG A 129 0.32 -1.81 -9.34
CA ARG A 129 0.61 -3.12 -8.78
C ARG A 129 1.48 -2.94 -7.55
N PHE A 130 1.03 -3.49 -6.44
CA PHE A 130 1.87 -3.70 -5.27
C PHE A 130 2.25 -5.16 -5.18
N SER A 131 3.53 -5.43 -4.96
CA SER A 131 4.05 -6.75 -4.64
C SER A 131 4.71 -6.71 -3.28
N GLY A 132 4.55 -7.77 -2.50
CA GLY A 132 5.13 -7.87 -1.17
C GLY A 132 4.64 -9.11 -0.44
N TYR A 133 4.34 -8.95 0.84
CA TYR A 133 4.07 -10.08 1.74
C TYR A 133 2.87 -9.82 2.63
N LEU A 134 1.99 -10.80 2.77
CA LEU A 134 0.99 -10.84 3.82
C LEU A 134 1.57 -11.54 5.04
N TRP A 135 1.85 -10.79 6.10
CA TRP A 135 2.39 -11.30 7.36
C TRP A 135 1.30 -11.89 8.22
N GLN A 136 1.66 -12.90 9.01
CA GLN A 136 0.75 -13.59 9.91
C GLN A 136 1.47 -14.20 11.10
N SER A 137 0.73 -14.35 12.20
CA SER A 137 1.23 -14.91 13.47
C SER A 137 1.52 -16.41 13.45
N ARG A 138 1.22 -17.12 12.36
CA ARG A 138 1.36 -18.58 12.24
C ARG A 138 2.09 -18.97 10.97
N LYS A 139 2.75 -20.13 10.96
CA LYS A 139 3.43 -20.64 9.76
C LYS A 139 2.44 -20.87 8.60
N PRO A 140 2.82 -20.53 7.35
CA PRO A 140 4.02 -19.78 6.98
C PRO A 140 3.92 -18.30 7.43
N TYR A 141 4.94 -17.75 8.08
CA TYR A 141 4.83 -16.43 8.75
C TYR A 141 4.60 -15.25 7.80
N SER A 142 4.89 -15.45 6.52
CA SER A 142 4.56 -14.55 5.43
C SER A 142 4.10 -15.37 4.21
N LEU A 143 3.28 -14.74 3.39
CA LEU A 143 2.84 -15.26 2.09
C LEU A 143 3.11 -14.18 1.05
N GLU A 144 3.75 -14.53 -0.07
CA GLU A 144 3.89 -13.60 -1.19
C GLU A 144 2.51 -13.14 -1.65
N THR A 145 2.37 -11.85 -1.89
CA THR A 145 1.10 -11.21 -2.23
C THR A 145 1.30 -10.19 -3.34
N GLU A 146 0.36 -10.16 -4.27
CA GLU A 146 0.26 -9.14 -5.32
C GLU A 146 -1.13 -8.51 -5.27
N LEU A 147 -1.19 -7.18 -5.31
CA LEU A 147 -2.41 -6.39 -5.42
C LEU A 147 -2.35 -5.61 -6.73
N GLU A 148 -3.23 -5.93 -7.66
CA GLU A 148 -3.37 -5.22 -8.93
C GLU A 148 -4.63 -4.38 -8.92
N LEU A 149 -4.50 -3.09 -9.21
CA LEU A 149 -5.58 -2.11 -9.16
C LEU A 149 -5.60 -1.31 -10.47
N ARG A 150 -6.81 -1.01 -10.95
CA ARG A 150 -7.01 0.06 -11.93
C ARG A 150 -7.39 1.33 -11.21
N CYS A 151 -6.53 2.34 -11.27
CA CYS A 151 -6.71 3.58 -10.50
C CYS A 151 -6.51 4.84 -11.34
N ARG A 152 -7.29 5.87 -11.00
CA ARG A 152 -7.23 7.23 -11.55
C ARG A 152 -6.08 8.03 -10.95
N GLY A 153 -5.76 7.77 -9.69
CA GLY A 153 -4.73 8.48 -8.96
C GLY A 153 -4.45 7.88 -7.60
N ILE A 154 -3.32 8.30 -7.05
CA ILE A 154 -2.84 7.97 -5.71
C ILE A 154 -2.54 9.27 -4.98
N THR A 155 -2.92 9.34 -3.72
CA THR A 155 -2.62 10.44 -2.81
C THR A 155 -1.98 9.88 -1.54
N TYR A 156 -0.83 10.43 -1.19
CA TYR A 156 -0.07 10.08 0.01
C TYR A 156 -0.38 11.11 1.09
N CYS A 157 -0.81 10.67 2.28
CA CYS A 157 -1.22 11.56 3.37
C CYS A 157 -0.46 11.23 4.66
N TRP A 158 0.03 12.26 5.37
CA TRP A 158 0.76 12.09 6.63
C TRP A 158 0.65 13.34 7.53
N ASN A 159 1.10 13.20 8.78
CA ASN A 159 1.05 14.27 9.79
C ASN A 159 2.41 14.76 10.27
N ASP A 160 3.41 13.90 10.21
CA ASP A 160 4.77 14.17 10.64
C ASP A 160 5.74 13.30 9.84
N ALA A 161 6.97 13.79 9.74
CA ALA A 161 8.09 13.10 9.12
C ALA A 161 9.38 13.51 9.80
N ARG A 162 10.38 12.64 9.77
CA ARG A 162 11.71 12.87 10.34
C ARG A 162 12.77 12.28 9.41
N ILE A 163 14.01 12.73 9.54
CA ILE A 163 15.14 12.17 8.80
C ILE A 163 15.21 10.65 9.05
N TYR A 164 15.27 9.91 7.95
CA TYR A 164 15.49 8.46 7.92
C TYR A 164 16.99 8.18 8.02
N GLY A 165 17.39 7.29 8.93
CA GLY A 165 18.78 7.02 9.27
C GLY A 165 19.02 5.57 9.65
#